data_AF-A0A840IT18-F1
#
_entry.id   AF-A0A840IT18-F1
#
_cell.length_a   1.000
_cell.length_b   1.000
_cell.length_c   1.000
_cell.angle_alpha   90.00
_cell.angle_beta   90.00
_cell.angle_gamma   90.00
#
_symmetry.space_group_name_H-M   'P 1'
#
loop_
_entity.id
_entity.type
_entity.pdbx_description
1 polymer ?
#
loop_
_entity_poly.entity_id
_entity_poly.type
_entity_poly.pdbx_seq_one_letter_code
_entity_poly.pdbx_strand_id
1 'polypeptide(L)' 'MAAIRRVAGQLDVHPEALRAWVKRAEIDAGTAPGRTSDDAARIAELEREVRELRRANEILKTASAFFAVAELDRKTK' A
#
# COMPACT_ATOMS: atom_id res chain seq x y z
N MET A 1 25.74 -20.12 -5.64
CA MET A 1 26.43 -18.81 -5.68
C MET A 1 27.31 -18.61 -6.92
N ALA A 2 27.97 -19.63 -7.47
CA ALA A 2 28.83 -19.47 -8.66
C ALA A 2 28.05 -19.02 -9.93
N ALA A 3 26.84 -19.54 -10.14
CA ALA A 3 26.00 -19.16 -11.28
C ALA A 3 25.60 -17.67 -11.24
N ILE A 4 25.14 -17.16 -10.10
CA ILE A 4 24.77 -15.74 -9.92
C ILE A 4 25.97 -14.84 -10.20
N ARG A 5 27.16 -15.15 -9.67
CA ARG A 5 28.36 -14.33 -9.94
C ARG A 5 28.75 -14.29 -11.41
N ARG A 6 28.65 -15.43 -12.10
CA ARG A 6 28.93 -15.51 -13.54
C ARG A 6 27.95 -14.65 -14.34
N VAL A 7 26.65 -14.82 -14.12
CA VAL A 7 25.61 -14.06 -14.82
C VAL A 7 25.68 -12.57 -14.48
N ALA A 8 25.92 -12.23 -13.21
CA ALA A 8 26.11 -10.85 -12.78
C ALA A 8 27.29 -10.18 -13.51
N GLY A 9 28.41 -10.89 -13.68
CA GLY A 9 29.54 -10.39 -14.48
C GLY A 9 29.24 -10.25 -15.97
N GLN A 10 28.38 -11.09 -16.55
CA GLN A 10 27.93 -10.95 -17.94
C GLN A 10 26.98 -9.75 -18.14
N LEU A 11 26.21 -9.42 -17.10
CA LEU A 11 25.24 -8.32 -17.10
C LEU A 11 25.82 -7.00 -16.58
N ASP A 12 27.08 -6.99 -16.15
CA ASP A 12 27.74 -5.87 -15.48
C ASP A 12 26.96 -5.31 -14.27
N VAL A 13 26.42 -6.22 -13.44
CA VAL A 13 25.69 -5.86 -12.22
C VAL A 13 26.36 -6.46 -10.98
N HIS A 14 26.14 -5.83 -9.83
CA HIS A 14 26.63 -6.37 -8.57
C HIS A 14 25.94 -7.73 -8.25
N PRO A 15 26.67 -8.81 -7.91
CA PRO A 15 26.08 -10.13 -7.67
C PRO A 15 24.97 -10.15 -6.61
N GLU A 16 25.09 -9.32 -5.58
CA GLU A 16 24.06 -9.21 -4.54
C GLU A 16 22.78 -8.54 -5.04
N ALA A 17 22.88 -7.59 -5.98
CA ALA A 17 21.70 -6.97 -6.60
C ALA A 17 20.94 -8.01 -7.44
N LEU A 18 21.67 -8.78 -8.26
CA LEU A 18 21.08 -9.87 -9.04
C LEU A 18 20.42 -10.92 -8.13
N ARG A 19 21.07 -11.29 -7.02
CA ARG A 19 20.48 -12.19 -6.04
C ARG A 19 19.16 -11.66 -5.47
N ALA A 20 19.12 -10.37 -5.11
CA ALA A 20 17.92 -9.74 -4.58
C ALA A 20 16.78 -9.73 -5.61
N TRP A 21 17.07 -9.45 -6.88
CA TRP A 21 16.08 -9.48 -7.96
C TRP A 21 15.56 -10.90 -8.23
N VAL A 22 16.43 -11.91 -8.24
CA VAL A 22 16.01 -13.31 -8.39
C VAL A 22 15.07 -13.70 -7.24
N LYS A 23 15.44 -13.40 -5.99
CA LYS A 23 14.59 -13.68 -4.84
C LYS A 23 13.24 -12.95 -4.94
N ARG A 24 13.23 -11.70 -5.39
CA ARG A 24 11.99 -10.94 -5.62
C ARG A 24 11.13 -11.61 -6.69
N ALA A 25 11.72 -12.02 -7.81
CA ALA A 25 11.02 -12.71 -8.89
C ALA A 25 10.43 -14.06 -8.45
N GLU A 26 11.15 -14.82 -7.61
CA GLU A 26 10.63 -16.07 -7.01
C GLU A 26 9.43 -15.82 -6.09
N ILE A 27 9.47 -14.75 -5.29
CA ILE A 27 8.34 -14.33 -4.45
C ILE A 27 7.14 -13.93 -5.34
N ASP A 28 7.38 -13.10 -6.34
CA ASP A 28 6.33 -12.60 -7.23
C ASP A 28 5.73 -13.72 -8.10
N ALA A 29 6.51 -14.75 -8.44
CA ALA A 29 6.05 -15.96 -9.11
C ALA A 29 5.38 -16.99 -8.17
N GLY A 30 5.36 -16.74 -6.86
CA GLY A 30 4.80 -17.65 -5.85
C GLY A 30 5.63 -18.92 -5.61
N THR A 31 6.87 -18.97 -6.08
CA THR A 31 7.78 -20.12 -5.88
C THR A 31 8.62 -20.01 -4.61
N ALA A 32 8.64 -18.82 -3.98
CA ALA A 32 9.23 -18.58 -2.68
C ALA A 32 8.26 -17.84 -1.75
N PRO A 33 8.33 -18.08 -0.41
CA PRO A 33 7.50 -17.37 0.54
C PRO A 33 7.87 -15.87 0.60
N GLY A 34 6.85 -15.02 0.59
CA GLY A 34 7.00 -13.57 0.71
C GLY A 34 5.74 -12.85 0.26
N ARG A 35 5.69 -11.54 0.50
CA ARG A 35 4.66 -10.66 -0.07
C ARG A 35 5.08 -10.27 -1.49
N THR A 36 4.19 -10.49 -2.44
CA THR A 36 4.39 -10.10 -3.84
C THR A 36 4.45 -8.58 -3.98
N SER A 37 5.09 -8.11 -5.04
CA SER A 37 5.10 -6.70 -5.41
C SER A 37 3.68 -6.16 -5.61
N ASP A 38 2.80 -6.95 -6.21
CA ASP A 38 1.40 -6.58 -6.48
C ASP A 38 0.59 -6.46 -5.19
N ASP A 39 0.74 -7.39 -4.25
CA ASP A 39 0.11 -7.31 -2.93
C ASP A 39 0.57 -6.07 -2.17
N ALA A 40 1.87 -5.76 -2.23
CA ALA A 40 2.42 -4.57 -1.60
C ALA A 40 1.83 -3.27 -2.19
N ALA A 41 1.71 -3.21 -3.52
CA ALA A 41 1.09 -2.08 -4.21
C ALA A 41 -0.39 -1.93 -3.84
N ARG A 42 -1.14 -3.04 -3.83
CA ARG A 42 -2.56 -3.03 -3.47
C ARG A 42 -2.80 -2.63 -2.02
N ILE A 43 -1.97 -3.09 -1.09
CA ILE A 43 -2.05 -2.67 0.31
C ILE A 43 -1.80 -1.17 0.43
N ALA A 44 -0.78 -0.62 -0.23
CA ALA A 44 -0.50 0.82 -0.17
C ALA A 44 -1.65 1.67 -0.73
N GLU A 45 -2.29 1.21 -1.82
CA GLU A 45 -3.47 1.86 -2.39
C GLU A 45 -4.66 1.83 -1.42
N LEU A 46 -4.97 0.66 -0.85
CA LEU A 46 -6.05 0.49 0.12
C LEU A 46 -5.82 1.33 1.38
N GLU A 47 -4.59 1.38 1.89
CA GLU A 47 -4.25 2.23 3.03
C GLU A 47 -4.46 3.72 2.72
N ARG A 48 -4.19 4.15 1.48
CA ARG A 48 -4.48 5.52 1.04
C ARG A 48 -5.98 5.78 1.00
N GLU A 49 -6.74 4.90 0.39
CA GLU A 49 -8.20 5.00 0.28
C GLU A 49 -8.86 5.03 1.67
N VAL A 50 -8.44 4.15 2.59
CA VAL A 50 -8.94 4.12 3.97
C VAL A 50 -8.65 5.44 4.70
N ARG A 51 -7.48 6.04 4.51
CA ARG A 51 -7.16 7.35 5.11
C ARG A 51 -8.08 8.45 4.58
N GLU A 52 -8.31 8.47 3.27
CA GLU A 52 -9.19 9.45 2.63
C GLU A 52 -10.65 9.29 3.08
N LEU A 53 -11.15 8.05 3.09
CA LEU A 53 -12.50 7.73 3.56
C LEU A 53 -12.71 8.11 5.03
N ARG A 54 -11.73 7.83 5.90
CA ARG A 54 -11.79 8.25 7.31
C ARG A 54 -11.87 9.76 7.43
N ARG A 55 -11.05 10.51 6.67
CA ARG A 55 -11.09 11.97 6.67
C ARG A 55 -12.45 12.51 6.20
N ALA A 56 -12.98 11.97 5.12
CA ALA A 56 -14.30 12.37 4.61
C ALA A 56 -15.41 12.06 5.62
N ASN A 57 -15.35 10.89 6.26
CA ASN A 57 -16.34 10.48 7.26
C ASN A 57 -16.35 11.43 8.47
N GLU A 58 -15.19 11.85 8.97
CA GLU A 58 -15.13 12.82 10.06
C GLU A 58 -15.74 14.18 9.68
N ILE A 59 -15.48 14.67 8.48
CA ILE A 59 -16.11 15.91 7.98
C ILE A 59 -17.64 15.76 7.95
N LEU A 60 -18.14 14.64 7.43
CA LEU A 60 -19.58 14.38 7.36
C LEU A 60 -20.22 14.28 8.74
N LYS A 61 -19.58 13.61 9.71
CA LYS A 61 -20.04 13.56 11.10
C LYS A 61 -20.11 14.95 11.72
N THR A 62 -19.08 15.77 11.57
CA THR A 62 -19.07 17.14 12.09
C THR A 62 -20.17 17.99 11.46
N ALA A 63 -20.34 17.92 10.13
CA ALA A 63 -21.42 18.62 9.43
C ALA A 63 -22.80 18.17 9.93
N SER A 64 -23.00 16.87 10.09
CA SER A 64 -24.27 16.30 10.54
C SER A 64 -24.61 16.76 11.97
N ALA A 65 -23.63 16.79 12.87
CA ALA A 65 -23.80 17.31 14.22
C ALA A 65 -24.16 18.81 14.21
N PHE A 66 -23.50 19.61 13.38
CA PHE A 66 -23.79 21.04 13.22
C PHE A 66 -25.24 21.27 12.76
N PHE A 67 -25.69 20.56 11.74
CA PHE A 67 -27.06 20.69 11.23
C PHE A 67 -28.12 20.18 12.23
N ALA A 68 -27.82 19.12 12.98
CA ALA A 68 -28.72 18.62 14.02
C ALA A 68 -28.96 19.67 15.13
N VAL A 69 -27.91 20.38 15.57
CA VAL A 69 -28.03 21.48 16.54
C VAL A 69 -28.87 22.63 15.96
N ALA A 70 -28.57 23.06 14.73
CA ALA A 70 -29.31 24.15 14.08
C ALA A 70 -30.81 23.83 13.88
N GLU A 71 -31.16 22.55 13.64
CA GLU A 71 -32.55 22.11 13.55
C GLU A 71 -33.25 22.10 14.91
N LEU A 72 -32.55 21.70 15.98
CA LEU A 72 -33.08 21.78 17.35
C LEU A 72 -33.35 23.23 17.76
N ASP A 73 -32.41 24.14 17.51
CA ASP A 73 -32.54 25.57 17.82
C ASP A 73 -33.72 26.24 17.10
N ARG A 74 -34.08 25.75 15.90
CA ARG A 74 -35.25 26.25 15.16
C ARG A 74 -36.56 25.78 15.78
N LYS A 75 -36.60 24.57 16.35
CA LYS A 75 -37.81 23.98 16.94
C LYS A 75 -38.10 24.49 18.35
N THR A 76 -37.10 24.97 19.07
CA THR A 76 -37.22 25.50 20.43
C THR A 76 -37.54 27.00 20.47
N LYS A 77 -37.50 27.70 19.34
CA LYS A 77 -38.00 29.07 19.14
C LYS A 77 -39.45 29.07 18.69
#